data_AF-A0A2N3L7A2-F1
#
_entry.id   AF-A0A2N3L7A2-F1
#
_cell.length_a   1.000
_cell.length_b   1.000
_cell.length_c   1.000
_cell.angle_alpha   90.00
_cell.angle_beta   90.00
_cell.angle_gamma   90.00
#
_symmetry.space_group_name_H-M   'P 1'
#
loop_
_entity.id
_entity.type
_entity.pdbx_description
1 polymer ?
#
loop_
_entity_poly.entity_id
_entity_poly.type
_entity_poly.pdbx_seq_one_letter_code
_entity_poly.pdbx_strand_id
1 'polypeptide(L)'
;MGAGKVHELNDPTWVKTFLVDLFKTAVDAADPHLCLPHFLPEPPKGKTVVIGAGKASAKMAQALENHWQDDLSGVVVTRYGHAVPTRQIDVIEASHPVPDQAGLMATRRIRECVGNLSKDDLVICLISGGGSALLVDPAPGISLADKQAINQALLKSGAPIDEMNCVRRHLSMVKGGKLAALCHPARVVSLLISDVPNDQFLDIASGPTVPDPTTCADALHIIERYGISLPDNVHNLLRYGETETIKPSDPRVQKAEAKLIAAPYMALDAAAQKARSAGIDALIIGDSLEGESSELARSMAKTVKHIASRQNINKRPCVLLSGGETTVTVKGNGRGGRNVEFLLALAIALDGMSGIHAVAGDTDGIDGIEEIAGAYISPDTLLRSSLRKMDPITYLENNDGHSFFESLDDTIITGPTLTNVNDFRAILIS
;
A
#
# COMPACT_ATOMS: atom_id res chain seq x y z
N MET A 1 -14.34 4.16 33.63
CA MET A 1 -15.27 4.58 32.56
C MET A 1 -16.49 5.20 33.21
N GLY A 2 -16.99 6.33 32.69
CA GLY A 2 -18.27 6.90 33.13
C GLY A 2 -19.45 6.05 32.63
N ALA A 3 -20.57 6.06 33.35
CA ALA A 3 -21.74 5.22 33.06
C ALA A 3 -22.32 5.37 31.63
N GLY A 4 -22.10 6.52 30.97
CA GLY A 4 -22.53 6.76 29.59
C GLY A 4 -21.79 5.91 28.54
N LYS A 5 -20.49 5.64 28.71
CA LYS A 5 -19.69 4.89 27.71
C LYS A 5 -19.98 3.38 27.71
N VAL A 6 -20.43 2.84 28.84
CA VAL A 6 -20.89 1.44 28.93
C VAL A 6 -22.21 1.25 28.18
N HIS A 7 -23.04 2.30 28.06
CA HIS A 7 -24.28 2.23 27.29
C HIS A 7 -24.02 2.18 25.77
N GLU A 8 -23.01 2.92 25.28
CA GLU A 8 -22.63 2.97 23.86
C GLU A 8 -22.10 1.62 23.34
N LEU A 9 -21.27 0.92 24.13
CA LEU A 9 -20.72 -0.40 23.76
C LEU A 9 -21.77 -1.53 23.71
N ASN A 10 -22.95 -1.30 24.29
CA ASN A 10 -24.08 -2.23 24.23
C ASN A 10 -25.04 -1.92 23.06
N ASP A 11 -24.81 -0.84 22.30
CA ASP A 11 -25.57 -0.50 21.09
C ASP A 11 -24.83 -1.01 19.85
N PRO A 12 -25.31 -2.07 19.17
CA PRO A 12 -24.67 -2.63 17.98
C PRO A 12 -24.53 -1.62 16.83
N THR A 13 -25.41 -0.63 16.75
CA THR A 13 -25.38 0.41 15.72
C THR A 13 -24.23 1.37 15.97
N TRP A 14 -24.06 1.78 17.23
CA TRP A 14 -22.94 2.61 17.64
C TRP A 14 -21.62 1.87 17.43
N VAL A 15 -21.53 0.59 17.80
CA VAL A 15 -20.30 -0.20 17.63
C VAL A 15 -19.90 -0.34 16.16
N LYS A 16 -20.86 -0.65 15.27
CA LYS A 16 -20.61 -0.68 13.81
C LYS A 16 -20.10 0.66 13.31
N THR A 17 -20.78 1.75 13.70
CA THR A 17 -20.40 3.12 13.32
C THR A 17 -19.00 3.46 13.81
N PHE A 18 -18.68 3.16 15.07
CA PHE A 18 -17.38 3.42 15.68
C PHE A 18 -16.26 2.67 14.96
N LEU A 19 -16.43 1.38 14.69
CA LEU A 19 -15.42 0.59 13.98
C LEU A 19 -15.22 1.05 12.53
N VAL A 20 -16.29 1.36 11.80
CA VAL A 20 -16.21 1.95 10.45
C VAL A 20 -15.52 3.31 10.50
N ASP A 21 -15.76 4.11 11.54
CA ASP A 21 -15.12 5.41 11.74
C ASP A 21 -13.63 5.28 12.09
N LEU A 22 -13.20 4.21 12.78
CA LEU A 22 -11.77 3.88 12.92
C LEU A 22 -11.13 3.55 11.57
N PHE A 23 -11.79 2.74 10.74
CA PHE A 23 -11.31 2.43 9.38
C PHE A 23 -11.18 3.71 8.54
N LYS A 24 -12.23 4.55 8.53
CA LYS A 24 -12.19 5.85 7.85
C LYS A 24 -11.04 6.73 8.34
N THR A 25 -10.79 6.75 9.65
CA THR A 25 -9.68 7.54 10.23
C THR A 25 -8.33 7.05 9.75
N ALA A 26 -8.15 5.75 9.60
CA ALA A 26 -6.94 5.17 9.04
C ALA A 26 -6.76 5.57 7.56
N VAL A 27 -7.84 5.54 6.77
CA VAL A 27 -7.84 6.00 5.36
C VAL A 27 -7.52 7.51 5.28
N ASP A 28 -8.17 8.34 6.10
CA ASP A 28 -7.98 9.80 6.14
C ASP A 28 -6.52 10.15 6.53
N ALA A 29 -5.89 9.38 7.42
CA ALA A 29 -4.49 9.57 7.79
C ALA A 29 -3.52 9.36 6.61
N ALA A 30 -3.93 8.60 5.59
CA ALA A 30 -3.20 8.37 4.36
C ALA A 30 -3.74 9.18 3.17
N ASP A 31 -4.76 10.03 3.35
CA ASP A 31 -5.30 10.85 2.26
C ASP A 31 -4.30 11.95 1.89
N PRO A 32 -3.84 12.01 0.61
CA PRO A 32 -2.91 13.04 0.17
C PRO A 32 -3.38 14.48 0.43
N HIS A 33 -4.69 14.78 0.40
CA HIS A 33 -5.18 16.14 0.70
C HIS A 33 -5.01 16.54 2.16
N LEU A 34 -4.92 15.56 3.07
CA LEU A 34 -4.79 15.80 4.51
C LEU A 34 -3.33 15.72 4.96
N CYS A 35 -2.58 14.71 4.49
CA CYS A 35 -1.22 14.48 4.97
C CYS A 35 -0.17 15.35 4.25
N LEU A 36 -0.24 15.46 2.91
CA LEU A 36 0.80 16.05 2.06
C LEU A 36 1.15 17.52 2.39
N PRO A 37 0.18 18.43 2.68
CA PRO A 37 0.47 19.85 2.87
C PRO A 37 1.51 20.13 3.96
N HIS A 38 1.54 19.31 5.01
CA HIS A 38 2.47 19.45 6.13
C HIS A 38 3.94 19.13 5.78
N PHE A 39 4.20 18.52 4.62
CA PHE A 39 5.52 18.08 4.20
C PHE A 39 6.09 18.85 3.00
N LEU A 40 5.31 19.79 2.43
CA LEU A 40 5.73 20.58 1.29
C LEU A 40 7.01 21.38 1.60
N PRO A 41 8.01 21.33 0.71
CA PRO A 41 9.21 22.15 0.86
C PRO A 41 8.92 23.62 0.53
N GLU A 42 9.81 24.50 0.96
CA GLU A 42 9.81 25.89 0.50
C GLU A 42 10.07 25.98 -1.02
N PRO A 43 9.41 26.91 -1.74
CA PRO A 43 9.67 27.14 -3.15
C PRO A 43 11.13 27.50 -3.45
N PRO A 44 11.65 27.06 -4.61
CA PRO A 44 13.00 27.40 -5.03
C PRO A 44 13.08 28.81 -5.64
N LYS A 45 14.29 29.23 -6.06
CA LYS A 45 14.47 30.47 -6.83
C LYS A 45 14.11 30.30 -8.31
N GLY A 46 14.37 29.11 -8.84
CA GLY A 46 14.04 28.70 -10.20
C GLY A 46 12.64 28.09 -10.25
N LYS A 47 12.47 27.09 -11.12
CA LYS A 47 11.17 26.43 -11.32
C LYS A 47 11.00 25.20 -10.42
N THR A 48 9.74 24.85 -10.19
CA THR A 48 9.34 23.61 -9.52
C THR A 48 8.80 22.61 -10.54
N VAL A 49 9.41 21.43 -10.59
CA VAL A 49 8.98 20.30 -11.43
C VAL A 49 8.44 19.19 -10.55
N VAL A 50 7.23 18.73 -10.84
CA VAL A 50 6.57 17.64 -10.11
C VAL A 50 6.59 16.38 -10.96
N ILE A 51 7.19 15.33 -10.43
CA ILE A 51 7.19 14.01 -11.05
C ILE A 51 6.64 12.99 -10.07
N GLY A 52 6.20 11.84 -10.55
CA GLY A 52 5.69 10.83 -9.63
C GLY A 52 5.17 9.58 -10.29
N ALA A 53 5.06 8.52 -9.50
CA ALA A 53 4.42 7.29 -9.94
C ALA A 53 3.84 6.54 -8.73
N GLY A 54 2.64 6.00 -8.90
CA GLY A 54 1.96 5.21 -7.88
C GLY A 54 0.44 5.40 -7.92
N LYS A 55 -0.30 4.47 -7.27
CA LYS A 55 -1.77 4.50 -7.17
C LYS A 55 -2.34 5.83 -6.64
N ALA A 56 -1.61 6.50 -5.75
CA ALA A 56 -2.00 7.77 -5.14
C ALA A 56 -1.35 9.00 -5.80
N SER A 57 -0.42 8.80 -6.74
CA SER A 57 0.44 9.88 -7.26
C SER A 57 -0.36 11.00 -7.94
N ALA A 58 -1.44 10.66 -8.65
CA ALA A 58 -2.34 11.65 -9.23
C ALA A 58 -3.07 12.49 -8.16
N LYS A 59 -3.58 11.85 -7.10
CA LYS A 59 -4.23 12.55 -5.98
C LYS A 59 -3.23 13.39 -5.17
N MET A 60 -1.99 12.92 -5.02
CA MET A 60 -0.89 13.69 -4.45
C MET A 60 -0.57 14.94 -5.29
N ALA A 61 -0.55 14.82 -6.62
CA ALA A 61 -0.30 15.95 -7.51
C ALA A 61 -1.40 17.00 -7.40
N GLN A 62 -2.67 16.59 -7.39
CA GLN A 62 -3.80 17.48 -7.18
C GLN A 62 -3.74 18.17 -5.81
N ALA A 63 -3.41 17.45 -4.74
CA ALA A 63 -3.25 18.01 -3.41
C ALA A 63 -2.11 19.04 -3.36
N LEU A 64 -0.99 18.76 -4.02
CA LEU A 64 0.14 19.68 -4.13
C LEU A 64 -0.27 20.96 -4.86
N GLU A 65 -0.92 20.88 -6.02
CA GLU A 65 -1.36 22.06 -6.77
C GLU A 65 -2.28 22.97 -5.94
N ASN A 66 -3.11 22.40 -5.06
CA ASN A 66 -4.02 23.16 -4.20
C ASN A 66 -3.31 23.96 -3.11
N HIS A 67 -2.08 23.59 -2.77
CA HIS A 67 -1.31 24.21 -1.68
C HIS A 67 -0.04 24.92 -2.18
N TRP A 68 0.32 24.77 -3.45
CA TRP A 68 1.46 25.43 -4.08
C TRP A 68 1.02 26.71 -4.79
N GLN A 69 1.72 27.82 -4.52
CA GLN A 69 1.33 29.14 -5.02
C GLN A 69 1.97 29.53 -6.36
N ASP A 70 3.14 28.97 -6.68
CA ASP A 70 3.88 29.29 -7.90
C ASP A 70 3.51 28.36 -9.07
N ASP A 71 4.02 28.67 -10.27
CA ASP A 71 3.85 27.83 -11.44
C ASP A 71 4.49 26.44 -11.23
N LEU A 72 3.77 25.42 -11.68
CA LEU A 72 4.19 24.03 -11.64
C LEU A 72 4.27 23.47 -13.06
N SER A 73 5.14 22.49 -13.23
CA SER A 73 5.19 21.69 -14.44
C SER A 73 5.51 20.25 -14.08
N GLY A 74 5.19 19.31 -14.96
CA GLY A 74 5.69 17.93 -14.85
C GLY A 74 4.62 16.89 -15.10
N VAL A 75 4.90 15.65 -14.69
CA VAL A 75 4.15 14.46 -15.10
C VAL A 75 4.11 13.45 -13.96
N VAL A 76 2.91 12.97 -13.63
CA VAL A 76 2.72 11.84 -12.72
C VAL A 76 2.06 10.67 -13.42
N VAL A 77 2.42 9.45 -13.00
CA VAL A 77 1.86 8.20 -13.54
C VAL A 77 1.02 7.51 -12.48
N THR A 78 -0.23 7.17 -12.83
CA THR A 78 -1.13 6.38 -11.96
C THR A 78 -1.69 5.18 -12.71
N ARG A 79 -2.45 4.33 -12.01
CA ARG A 79 -3.13 3.17 -12.60
C ARG A 79 -4.32 3.63 -13.45
N TYR A 80 -4.69 2.87 -14.48
CA TYR A 80 -5.96 3.05 -15.20
C TYR A 80 -7.16 3.14 -14.24
N GLY A 81 -8.01 4.13 -14.45
CA GLY A 81 -9.19 4.43 -13.63
C GLY A 81 -8.89 5.24 -12.36
N HIS A 82 -7.62 5.59 -12.11
CA HIS A 82 -7.20 6.33 -10.90
C HIS A 82 -6.76 7.77 -11.22
N ALA A 83 -6.94 8.25 -12.45
CA ALA A 83 -6.69 9.65 -12.78
C ALA A 83 -7.61 10.59 -12.00
N VAL A 84 -7.06 11.73 -11.58
CA VAL A 84 -7.82 12.87 -11.04
C VAL A 84 -7.44 14.13 -11.82
N PRO A 85 -8.36 15.10 -11.96
CA PRO A 85 -8.07 16.32 -12.68
C PRO A 85 -7.04 17.19 -11.94
N THR A 86 -6.02 17.62 -12.67
CA THR A 86 -4.96 18.57 -12.27
C THR A 86 -5.02 19.79 -13.19
N ARG A 87 -4.41 20.90 -12.78
CA ARG A 87 -4.38 22.18 -13.50
C ARG A 87 -3.15 22.34 -14.39
N GLN A 88 -1.98 21.89 -13.92
CA GLN A 88 -0.67 22.16 -14.50
C GLN A 88 0.16 20.88 -14.71
N ILE A 89 -0.04 19.87 -13.86
CA ILE A 89 0.71 18.60 -13.89
C ILE A 89 -0.01 17.61 -14.83
N ASP A 90 0.70 17.03 -15.80
CA ASP A 90 0.13 15.99 -16.66
C ASP A 90 -0.09 14.69 -15.86
N VAL A 91 -1.28 14.10 -15.93
CA VAL A 91 -1.59 12.79 -15.35
C VAL A 91 -1.67 11.75 -16.47
N ILE A 92 -0.81 10.73 -16.41
CA ILE A 92 -0.80 9.63 -17.37
C ILE A 92 -1.19 8.34 -16.65
N GLU A 93 -2.08 7.56 -17.27
CA GLU A 93 -2.47 6.25 -16.75
C GLU A 93 -1.65 5.13 -17.41
N ALA A 94 -1.30 4.12 -16.63
CA ALA A 94 -0.57 2.95 -17.08
C ALA A 94 -0.98 1.68 -16.32
N SER A 95 -0.49 0.53 -16.77
CA SER A 95 -0.83 -0.77 -16.18
C SER A 95 -0.09 -1.07 -14.87
N HIS A 96 -0.84 -1.57 -13.90
CA HIS A 96 -0.38 -2.19 -12.65
C HIS A 96 -1.24 -3.44 -12.40
N PRO A 97 -0.68 -4.59 -11.98
CA PRO A 97 0.68 -4.78 -11.45
C PRO A 97 1.76 -5.11 -12.49
N VAL A 98 1.38 -5.41 -13.73
CA VAL A 98 2.33 -5.71 -14.81
C VAL A 98 2.57 -4.45 -15.64
N PRO A 99 3.83 -3.99 -15.81
CA PRO A 99 4.15 -2.81 -16.61
C PRO A 99 3.69 -2.94 -18.07
N ASP A 100 3.31 -1.84 -18.71
CA ASP A 100 2.93 -1.79 -20.12
C ASP A 100 3.68 -0.70 -20.90
N GLN A 101 3.32 -0.54 -22.18
CA GLN A 101 3.93 0.45 -23.06
C GLN A 101 3.59 1.89 -22.64
N ALA A 102 2.40 2.12 -22.09
CA ALA A 102 2.00 3.44 -21.59
C ALA A 102 2.91 3.89 -20.44
N GLY A 103 3.17 3.01 -19.47
CA GLY A 103 4.10 3.26 -18.37
C GLY A 103 5.52 3.56 -18.86
N LEU A 104 5.97 2.86 -19.91
CA LEU A 104 7.28 3.12 -20.52
C LEU A 104 7.37 4.51 -21.15
N MET A 105 6.36 4.90 -21.93
CA MET A 105 6.32 6.24 -22.54
C MET A 105 6.20 7.34 -21.49
N ALA A 106 5.38 7.12 -20.46
CA ALA A 106 5.20 8.06 -19.36
C ALA A 106 6.52 8.27 -18.58
N THR A 107 7.24 7.19 -18.29
CA THR A 107 8.54 7.26 -17.60
C THR A 107 9.60 7.99 -18.44
N ARG A 108 9.60 7.81 -19.77
CA ARG A 108 10.47 8.59 -20.66
C ARG A 108 10.14 10.08 -20.62
N ARG A 109 8.85 10.44 -20.64
CA ARG A 109 8.42 11.84 -20.50
C ARG A 109 8.85 12.43 -19.15
N ILE A 110 8.74 11.67 -18.05
CA ILE A 110 9.30 12.08 -16.74
C ILE A 110 10.79 12.39 -16.85
N ARG A 111 11.58 11.54 -17.51
CA ARG A 111 13.02 11.76 -17.70
C ARG A 111 13.32 13.01 -18.52
N GLU A 112 12.53 13.29 -19.55
CA GLU A 112 12.64 14.51 -20.35
C GLU A 112 12.30 15.76 -19.53
N CYS A 113 11.27 15.70 -18.69
CA CYS A 113 10.87 16.81 -17.81
C CYS A 113 11.94 17.22 -16.80
N VAL A 114 12.73 16.25 -16.32
CA VAL A 114 13.85 16.52 -15.40
C VAL A 114 15.18 16.73 -16.11
N GLY A 115 15.19 16.71 -17.44
CA GLY A 115 16.37 17.05 -18.23
C GLY A 115 16.70 18.55 -18.14
N ASN A 116 17.99 18.87 -18.03
CA ASN A 116 18.52 20.25 -18.05
C ASN A 116 18.02 21.17 -16.92
N LEU A 117 17.87 20.65 -15.71
CA LEU A 117 17.60 21.46 -14.54
C LEU A 117 18.88 22.15 -14.02
N SER A 118 18.69 23.25 -13.29
CA SER A 118 19.75 24.02 -12.65
C SER A 118 19.75 23.79 -11.14
N LYS A 119 20.80 24.26 -10.46
CA LYS A 119 20.92 24.21 -8.98
C LYS A 119 19.86 25.03 -8.25
N ASP A 120 19.22 25.96 -8.97
CA ASP A 120 18.21 26.86 -8.44
C ASP A 120 16.80 26.29 -8.62
N ASP A 121 16.65 25.12 -9.27
CA ASP A 121 15.37 24.43 -9.47
C ASP A 121 15.09 23.38 -8.37
N LEU A 122 13.82 23.03 -8.23
CA LEU A 122 13.33 21.99 -7.32
C LEU A 122 12.58 20.91 -8.10
N VAL A 123 12.85 19.66 -7.77
CA VAL A 123 12.02 18.52 -8.16
C VAL A 123 11.29 17.99 -6.94
N ILE A 124 9.96 17.92 -7.00
CA ILE A 124 9.13 17.24 -6.01
C ILE A 124 8.70 15.90 -6.60
N CYS A 125 9.10 14.80 -5.97
CA CYS A 125 8.80 13.44 -6.41
C CYS A 125 7.69 12.83 -5.56
N LEU A 126 6.52 12.57 -6.16
CA LEU A 126 5.32 12.05 -5.50
C LEU A 126 5.20 10.54 -5.75
N ILE A 127 5.69 9.74 -4.81
CA ILE A 127 5.75 8.28 -4.96
C ILE A 127 4.77 7.62 -4.01
N SER A 128 4.05 6.62 -4.52
CA SER A 128 3.23 5.75 -3.69
C SER A 128 3.32 4.28 -4.15
N GLY A 129 2.56 3.42 -3.47
CA GLY A 129 2.35 2.03 -3.86
C GLY A 129 2.05 1.80 -5.34
N GLY A 130 2.56 0.68 -5.87
CA GLY A 130 2.49 0.33 -7.29
C GLY A 130 3.50 1.03 -8.21
N GLY A 131 4.28 1.99 -7.70
CA GLY A 131 5.26 2.75 -8.48
C GLY A 131 6.32 1.89 -9.21
N SER A 132 6.64 0.70 -8.69
CA SER A 132 7.59 -0.23 -9.34
C SER A 132 7.15 -0.65 -10.74
N ALA A 133 5.84 -0.84 -10.95
CA ALA A 133 5.27 -1.22 -12.25
C ALA A 133 5.01 -0.02 -13.15
N LEU A 134 4.54 1.09 -12.56
CA LEU A 134 4.17 2.31 -13.28
C LEU A 134 5.40 3.09 -13.78
N LEU A 135 6.48 3.13 -12.98
CA LEU A 135 7.74 3.82 -13.31
C LEU A 135 8.72 2.85 -14.01
N VAL A 136 8.35 2.39 -15.20
CA VAL A 136 9.10 1.40 -15.97
C VAL A 136 10.00 2.05 -17.03
N ASP A 137 11.30 1.84 -16.91
CA ASP A 137 12.26 2.18 -17.97
C ASP A 137 13.43 1.18 -17.94
N PRO A 138 13.48 0.21 -18.88
CA PRO A 138 14.59 -0.73 -19.02
C PRO A 138 15.91 -0.01 -19.34
N ALA A 139 17.04 -0.58 -18.91
CA ALA A 139 18.35 -0.11 -19.35
C ALA A 139 18.53 -0.28 -20.88
N PRO A 140 19.37 0.55 -21.55
CA PRO A 140 19.72 0.34 -22.94
C PRO A 140 20.15 -1.09 -23.22
N GLY A 141 19.62 -1.67 -24.29
CA GLY A 141 19.86 -3.07 -24.63
C GLY A 141 18.92 -4.07 -23.93
N ILE A 142 18.00 -3.64 -23.06
CA ILE A 142 16.98 -4.49 -22.43
C ILE A 142 15.60 -4.09 -22.97
N SER A 143 14.81 -5.06 -23.45
CA SER A 143 13.44 -4.78 -23.88
C SER A 143 12.46 -4.75 -22.69
N LEU A 144 11.27 -4.16 -22.89
CA LEU A 144 10.19 -4.23 -21.91
C LEU A 144 9.77 -5.69 -21.65
N ALA A 145 9.75 -6.51 -22.71
CA ALA A 145 9.43 -7.93 -22.62
C ALA A 145 10.46 -8.70 -21.77
N ASP A 146 11.76 -8.44 -21.93
CA ASP A 146 12.80 -9.05 -21.10
C ASP A 146 12.57 -8.71 -19.62
N LYS A 147 12.27 -7.44 -19.32
CA LYS A 147 12.03 -6.98 -17.95
C LYS A 147 10.78 -7.65 -17.34
N GLN A 148 9.72 -7.82 -18.11
CA GLN A 148 8.51 -8.54 -17.68
C GLN A 148 8.80 -10.03 -17.44
N ALA A 149 9.53 -10.68 -18.34
CA ALA A 149 9.87 -12.10 -18.25
C ALA A 149 10.75 -12.40 -17.03
N ILE A 150 11.80 -11.60 -16.81
CA ILE A 150 12.69 -11.74 -15.64
C ILE A 150 11.91 -11.53 -14.35
N ASN A 151 11.01 -10.54 -14.31
CA ASN A 151 10.17 -10.30 -13.14
C ASN A 151 9.22 -11.46 -12.84
N GLN A 152 8.62 -12.06 -13.87
CA GLN A 152 7.80 -13.26 -13.70
C GLN A 152 8.61 -14.47 -13.24
N ALA A 153 9.84 -14.63 -13.73
CA ALA A 153 10.72 -15.71 -13.29
C ALA A 153 11.09 -15.57 -11.81
N LEU A 154 11.42 -14.35 -11.35
CA LEU A 154 11.68 -14.04 -9.93
C LEU A 154 10.47 -14.33 -9.03
N LEU A 155 9.26 -13.96 -9.48
CA LEU A 155 8.03 -14.29 -8.73
C LEU A 155 7.83 -15.81 -8.64
N LYS A 156 8.01 -16.54 -9.74
CA LYS A 156 7.84 -17.99 -9.79
C LYS A 156 8.88 -18.75 -8.97
N SER A 157 10.08 -18.19 -8.80
CA SER A 157 11.13 -18.81 -7.99
C SER A 157 10.91 -18.65 -6.48
N GLY A 158 9.92 -17.85 -6.06
CA GLY A 158 9.70 -17.53 -4.66
C GLY A 158 10.82 -16.67 -4.05
N ALA A 159 11.49 -15.86 -4.88
CA ALA A 159 12.52 -14.95 -4.39
C ALA A 159 11.90 -13.92 -3.42
N PRO A 160 12.53 -13.65 -2.27
CA PRO A 160 12.14 -12.57 -1.37
C PRO A 160 12.09 -11.21 -2.08
N ILE A 161 11.18 -10.34 -1.64
CA ILE A 161 10.89 -9.06 -2.32
C ILE A 161 12.10 -8.12 -2.40
N ASP A 162 12.97 -8.14 -1.40
CA ASP A 162 14.22 -7.37 -1.34
C ASP A 162 15.23 -7.86 -2.39
N GLU A 163 15.37 -9.18 -2.58
CA GLU A 163 16.21 -9.77 -3.63
C GLU A 163 15.63 -9.47 -5.03
N MET A 164 14.31 -9.55 -5.18
CA MET A 164 13.65 -9.14 -6.42
C MET A 164 13.89 -7.66 -6.75
N ASN A 165 13.79 -6.79 -5.75
CA ASN A 165 14.01 -5.36 -5.92
C ASN A 165 15.47 -5.05 -6.27
N CYS A 166 16.44 -5.77 -5.69
CA CYS A 166 17.86 -5.70 -6.08
C CYS A 166 18.03 -5.90 -7.60
N VAL A 167 17.50 -6.99 -8.15
CA VAL A 167 17.57 -7.25 -9.60
C VAL A 167 16.85 -6.16 -10.39
N ARG A 168 15.61 -5.80 -10.00
CA ARG A 168 14.80 -4.79 -10.70
C ARG A 168 15.48 -3.42 -10.80
N ARG A 169 16.22 -3.00 -9.77
CA ARG A 169 16.96 -1.72 -9.74
C ARG A 169 18.09 -1.72 -10.76
N HIS A 170 18.87 -2.80 -10.82
CA HIS A 170 19.97 -2.94 -11.77
C HIS A 170 19.48 -3.08 -13.22
N LEU A 171 18.26 -3.56 -13.47
CA LEU A 171 17.72 -3.63 -14.83
C LEU A 171 16.95 -2.36 -15.27
N SER A 172 17.14 -1.22 -14.60
CA SER A 172 16.36 0.00 -14.86
C SER A 172 17.20 1.26 -15.04
N MET A 173 16.65 2.24 -15.75
CA MET A 173 17.23 3.60 -15.90
C MET A 173 16.79 4.60 -14.84
N VAL A 174 15.76 4.30 -14.05
CA VAL A 174 15.14 5.27 -13.11
C VAL A 174 15.12 4.79 -11.66
N LYS A 175 15.29 3.49 -11.42
CA LYS A 175 15.28 2.88 -10.08
C LYS A 175 16.67 2.91 -9.43
N GLY A 176 16.76 2.70 -8.12
CA GLY A 176 18.04 2.69 -7.38
C GLY A 176 18.79 4.02 -7.45
N GLY A 177 18.08 5.11 -7.16
CA GLY A 177 18.60 6.48 -7.11
C GLY A 177 18.85 7.13 -8.47
N LYS A 178 18.69 6.39 -9.57
CA LYS A 178 18.99 6.89 -10.93
C LYS A 178 18.09 8.07 -11.33
N LEU A 179 16.83 8.11 -10.90
CA LEU A 179 15.96 9.27 -11.18
C LEU A 179 16.43 10.52 -10.41
N ALA A 180 16.84 10.39 -9.14
CA ALA A 180 17.45 11.52 -8.42
C ALA A 180 18.74 12.00 -9.10
N ALA A 181 19.58 11.09 -9.57
CA ALA A 181 20.80 11.45 -10.30
C ALA A 181 20.52 12.18 -11.63
N LEU A 182 19.41 11.87 -12.31
CA LEU A 182 18.99 12.59 -13.52
C LEU A 182 18.53 14.03 -13.24
N CYS A 183 18.04 14.30 -12.02
CA CYS A 183 17.61 15.64 -11.62
C CYS A 183 18.78 16.57 -11.27
N HIS A 184 19.98 16.02 -11.03
CA HIS A 184 21.15 16.83 -10.66
C HIS A 184 21.49 17.86 -11.75
N PRO A 185 21.78 19.13 -11.41
CA PRO A 185 22.07 19.67 -10.07
C PRO A 185 20.90 20.18 -9.22
N ALA A 186 19.65 20.01 -9.66
CA ALA A 186 18.47 20.45 -8.90
C ALA A 186 18.33 19.70 -7.56
N ARG A 187 17.69 20.34 -6.59
CA ARG A 187 17.31 19.68 -5.33
C ARG A 187 16.15 18.74 -5.60
N VAL A 188 16.14 17.56 -4.95
CA VAL A 188 15.05 16.58 -5.06
C VAL A 188 14.43 16.38 -3.69
N VAL A 189 13.12 16.54 -3.58
CA VAL A 189 12.34 16.22 -2.38
C VAL A 189 11.31 15.16 -2.74
N SER A 190 11.44 13.96 -2.18
CA SER A 190 10.51 12.86 -2.40
C SER A 190 9.52 12.77 -1.25
N LEU A 191 8.23 12.79 -1.57
CA LEU A 191 7.14 12.56 -0.63
C LEU A 191 6.59 11.17 -0.91
N LEU A 192 6.70 10.28 0.07
CA LEU A 192 6.47 8.84 -0.07
C LEU A 192 5.23 8.42 0.72
N ILE A 193 4.31 7.70 0.06
CA ILE A 193 3.27 6.89 0.71
C ILE A 193 3.71 5.43 0.60
N SER A 194 3.95 4.78 1.73
CA SER A 194 4.42 3.39 1.79
C SER A 194 3.25 2.40 1.80
N ASP A 195 3.38 1.36 0.98
CA ASP A 195 2.60 0.12 1.05
C ASP A 195 3.51 -1.11 1.18
N VAL A 196 4.78 -0.89 1.55
CA VAL A 196 5.79 -1.95 1.66
C VAL A 196 6.09 -2.28 3.11
N PRO A 197 6.37 -3.55 3.46
CA PRO A 197 6.76 -3.92 4.80
C PRO A 197 7.98 -3.12 5.32
N ASN A 198 7.93 -2.71 6.60
CA ASN A 198 9.00 -1.96 7.28
C ASN A 198 9.36 -0.59 6.67
N ASP A 199 8.54 -0.08 5.76
CA ASP A 199 8.65 1.26 5.17
C ASP A 199 10.04 1.64 4.65
N GLN A 200 10.79 0.66 4.13
CA GLN A 200 12.14 0.91 3.64
C GLN A 200 12.09 1.75 2.37
N PHE A 201 12.70 2.94 2.43
CA PHE A 201 12.59 3.94 1.35
C PHE A 201 13.12 3.42 0.00
N LEU A 202 14.14 2.55 0.04
CA LEU A 202 14.73 1.94 -1.16
C LEU A 202 13.79 0.92 -1.84
N ASP A 203 12.82 0.39 -1.11
CA ASP A 203 11.87 -0.60 -1.63
C ASP A 203 10.60 0.06 -2.18
N ILE A 204 10.21 1.21 -1.64
CA ILE A 204 9.08 2.00 -2.17
C ILE A 204 9.37 2.40 -3.63
N ALA A 205 8.57 1.85 -4.55
CA ALA A 205 8.77 1.96 -5.99
C ALA A 205 10.18 1.56 -6.51
N SER A 206 10.89 0.71 -5.76
CA SER A 206 12.31 0.38 -5.98
C SER A 206 13.26 1.59 -5.90
N GLY A 207 12.92 2.56 -5.03
CA GLY A 207 13.79 3.65 -4.62
C GLY A 207 14.33 4.49 -5.78
N PRO A 208 13.48 5.08 -6.64
CA PRO A 208 13.96 5.84 -7.80
C PRO A 208 14.81 7.05 -7.43
N THR A 209 14.55 7.63 -6.26
CA THR A 209 15.25 8.80 -5.72
C THR A 209 16.14 8.51 -4.52
N VAL A 210 16.29 7.22 -4.16
CA VAL A 210 17.03 6.76 -2.99
C VAL A 210 18.25 5.97 -3.46
N PRO A 211 19.48 6.30 -3.00
CA PRO A 211 20.67 5.57 -3.42
C PRO A 211 20.62 4.11 -2.98
N ASP A 212 21.21 3.25 -3.80
CA ASP A 212 21.19 1.80 -3.65
C ASP A 212 22.59 1.27 -3.33
N PRO A 213 22.80 0.63 -2.16
CA PRO A 213 24.08 0.03 -1.81
C PRO A 213 24.35 -1.31 -2.52
N THR A 214 23.32 -2.00 -3.02
CA THR A 214 23.47 -3.29 -3.72
C THR A 214 24.13 -3.08 -5.09
N THR A 215 24.79 -4.09 -5.63
CA THR A 215 25.62 -4.01 -6.83
C THR A 215 25.10 -4.89 -7.96
N CYS A 216 25.61 -4.68 -9.19
CA CYS A 216 25.35 -5.59 -10.29
C CYS A 216 25.77 -7.05 -9.98
N ALA A 217 26.81 -7.23 -9.16
CA ALA A 217 27.25 -8.56 -8.72
C ALA A 217 26.22 -9.23 -7.80
N ASP A 218 25.59 -8.46 -6.90
CA ASP A 218 24.52 -8.98 -6.04
C ASP A 218 23.31 -9.41 -6.88
N ALA A 219 22.92 -8.58 -7.86
CA ALA A 219 21.84 -8.91 -8.79
C ALA A 219 22.15 -10.19 -9.60
N LEU A 220 23.38 -10.34 -10.09
CA LEU A 220 23.80 -11.53 -10.81
C LEU A 220 23.78 -12.79 -9.92
N HIS A 221 24.29 -12.68 -8.69
CA HIS A 221 24.27 -13.76 -7.71
C HIS A 221 22.85 -14.23 -7.38
N ILE A 222 21.90 -13.30 -7.24
CA ILE A 222 20.48 -13.63 -7.04
C ILE A 222 19.93 -14.41 -8.24
N ILE A 223 20.19 -13.94 -9.46
CA ILE A 223 19.75 -14.61 -10.68
C ILE A 223 20.30 -16.04 -10.78
N GLU A 224 21.59 -16.22 -10.50
CA GLU A 224 22.25 -17.53 -10.51
C GLU A 224 21.68 -18.46 -9.43
N ARG A 225 21.50 -17.95 -8.20
CA ARG A 225 20.95 -18.71 -7.06
C ARG A 225 19.57 -19.29 -7.38
N TYR A 226 18.71 -18.54 -8.06
CA TYR A 226 17.36 -19.00 -8.43
C TYR A 226 17.30 -19.69 -9.80
N GLY A 227 18.43 -19.84 -10.49
CA GLY A 227 18.49 -20.51 -11.79
C GLY A 227 17.68 -19.79 -12.88
N ILE A 228 17.60 -18.46 -12.81
CA ILE A 228 16.82 -17.66 -13.76
C ILE A 228 17.65 -17.47 -15.04
N SER A 229 17.09 -17.87 -16.19
CA SER A 229 17.73 -17.67 -17.48
C SER A 229 17.61 -16.20 -17.91
N LEU A 230 18.74 -15.57 -18.24
CA LEU A 230 18.80 -14.23 -18.80
C LEU A 230 19.19 -14.28 -20.28
N PRO A 231 18.68 -13.35 -21.10
CA PRO A 231 19.29 -13.06 -22.40
C PRO A 231 20.76 -12.65 -22.26
N ASP A 232 21.63 -13.05 -23.19
CA ASP A 232 23.08 -12.80 -23.13
C ASP A 232 23.43 -11.32 -22.96
N ASN A 233 22.69 -10.44 -23.64
CA ASN A 233 22.82 -8.99 -23.51
C ASN A 233 22.56 -8.52 -22.08
N VAL A 234 21.52 -9.01 -21.41
CA VAL A 234 21.18 -8.63 -20.03
C VAL A 234 22.24 -9.18 -19.06
N HIS A 235 22.65 -10.43 -19.26
CA HIS A 235 23.69 -11.05 -18.45
C HIS A 235 25.01 -10.27 -18.53
N ASN A 236 25.43 -9.88 -19.73
CA ASN A 236 26.65 -9.10 -19.93
C ASN A 236 26.59 -7.71 -19.29
N LEU A 237 25.44 -7.02 -19.40
CA LEU A 237 25.23 -5.72 -18.75
C LEU A 237 25.43 -5.78 -17.22
N LEU A 238 24.97 -6.85 -16.57
CA LEU A 238 25.20 -7.08 -15.15
C LEU A 238 26.66 -7.47 -14.88
N ARG A 239 27.19 -8.44 -15.63
CA ARG A 239 28.56 -8.95 -15.47
C ARG A 239 29.63 -7.86 -15.57
N TYR A 240 29.45 -6.90 -16.48
CA TYR A 240 30.40 -5.79 -16.69
C TYR A 240 30.04 -4.52 -15.90
N GLY A 241 28.97 -4.54 -15.10
CA GLY A 241 28.57 -3.40 -14.26
C GLY A 241 28.04 -2.19 -15.04
N GLU A 242 27.61 -2.36 -16.30
CA GLU A 242 27.13 -1.26 -17.15
C GLU A 242 25.80 -0.66 -16.69
N THR A 243 25.11 -1.38 -15.80
CA THR A 243 23.79 -1.00 -15.29
C THR A 243 23.79 -0.71 -13.79
N GLU A 244 24.96 -0.41 -13.24
CA GLU A 244 25.14 -0.12 -11.81
C GLU A 244 24.20 1.00 -11.32
N THR A 245 23.77 0.89 -10.07
CA THR A 245 22.88 1.84 -9.39
C THR A 245 23.66 2.99 -8.74
N ILE A 246 22.93 4.02 -8.30
CA ILE A 246 23.55 5.20 -7.69
C ILE A 246 23.92 4.88 -6.24
N LYS A 247 25.21 4.94 -5.93
CA LYS A 247 25.71 4.63 -4.59
C LYS A 247 25.46 5.77 -3.60
N PRO A 248 25.36 5.48 -2.29
CA PRO A 248 25.18 6.51 -1.27
C PRO A 248 26.25 7.62 -1.26
N SER A 249 27.46 7.33 -1.75
CA SER A 249 28.56 8.30 -1.85
C SER A 249 28.52 9.17 -3.11
N ASP A 250 27.60 8.93 -4.06
CA ASP A 250 27.53 9.69 -5.31
C ASP A 250 27.12 11.15 -5.04
N PRO A 251 27.89 12.15 -5.52
CA PRO A 251 27.61 13.56 -5.26
C PRO A 251 26.25 14.02 -5.81
N ARG A 252 25.71 13.34 -6.82
CA ARG A 252 24.45 13.73 -7.47
C ARG A 252 23.22 13.57 -6.58
N VAL A 253 23.30 12.71 -5.57
CA VAL A 253 22.16 12.43 -4.65
C VAL A 253 22.32 13.06 -3.27
N GLN A 254 23.39 13.80 -3.01
CA GLN A 254 23.63 14.43 -1.70
C GLN A 254 22.55 15.45 -1.30
N LYS A 255 21.83 16.01 -2.28
CA LYS A 255 20.71 16.94 -2.07
C LYS A 255 19.33 16.30 -2.25
N ALA A 256 19.28 14.97 -2.39
CA ALA A 256 18.02 14.24 -2.45
C ALA A 256 17.53 13.97 -1.03
N GLU A 257 16.33 14.46 -0.74
CA GLU A 257 15.61 14.20 0.49
C GLU A 257 14.44 13.26 0.18
N ALA A 258 14.15 12.36 1.12
CA ALA A 258 12.96 11.52 1.08
C ALA A 258 12.25 11.63 2.43
N LYS A 259 10.93 11.78 2.37
CA LYS A 259 10.05 11.92 3.54
C LYS A 259 8.89 10.94 3.39
N LEU A 260 8.72 10.10 4.40
CA LEU A 260 7.55 9.26 4.53
C LEU A 260 6.40 10.12 5.06
N ILE A 261 5.32 10.27 4.28
CA ILE A 261 4.18 11.13 4.64
C ILE A 261 2.96 10.31 5.09
N ALA A 262 2.88 9.04 4.67
CA ALA A 262 1.90 8.08 5.12
C ALA A 262 2.47 6.65 5.02
N ALA A 263 2.08 5.81 5.97
CA ALA A 263 2.49 4.42 6.09
C ALA A 263 1.45 3.61 6.87
N PRO A 264 1.44 2.27 6.75
CA PRO A 264 0.47 1.42 7.45
C PRO A 264 0.43 1.67 8.96
N TYR A 265 1.60 1.77 9.62
CA TYR A 265 1.66 2.06 11.06
C TYR A 265 1.03 3.42 11.42
N MET A 266 1.27 4.46 10.61
CA MET A 266 0.72 5.81 10.87
C MET A 266 -0.82 5.80 10.81
N ALA A 267 -1.39 5.03 9.89
CA ALA A 267 -2.84 4.86 9.77
C ALA A 267 -3.43 4.11 10.98
N LEU A 268 -2.76 3.04 11.43
CA LEU A 268 -3.15 2.30 12.64
C LEU A 268 -3.02 3.15 13.90
N ASP A 269 -1.96 3.97 14.03
CA ASP A 269 -1.80 4.84 15.19
C ASP A 269 -2.86 5.94 15.23
N ALA A 270 -3.25 6.51 14.08
CA ALA A 270 -4.36 7.45 14.01
C ALA A 270 -5.68 6.83 14.51
N ALA A 271 -6.00 5.60 14.08
CA ALA A 271 -7.14 4.85 14.60
C ALA A 271 -7.01 4.52 16.10
N ALA A 272 -5.80 4.17 16.57
CA ALA A 272 -5.53 3.90 17.97
C ALA A 272 -5.76 5.14 18.85
N GLN A 273 -5.28 6.32 18.41
CA GLN A 273 -5.50 7.60 19.09
C GLN A 273 -6.98 7.94 19.17
N LYS A 274 -7.75 7.68 18.11
CA LYS A 274 -9.20 7.87 18.09
C LYS A 274 -9.92 6.95 19.06
N ALA A 275 -9.57 5.67 19.09
CA ALA A 275 -10.12 4.72 20.05
C ALA A 275 -9.81 5.11 21.51
N ARG A 276 -8.57 5.51 21.80
CA ARG A 276 -8.16 6.01 23.13
C ARG A 276 -8.93 7.27 23.53
N SER A 277 -9.20 8.17 22.59
CA SER A 277 -10.02 9.37 22.81
C SER A 277 -11.49 9.01 23.12
N ALA A 278 -12.00 7.95 22.50
CA ALA A 278 -13.28 7.34 22.85
C ALA A 278 -13.24 6.56 24.18
N GLY A 279 -12.09 6.46 24.85
CA GLY A 279 -11.91 5.78 26.13
C GLY A 279 -11.83 4.25 26.03
N ILE A 280 -11.54 3.75 24.83
CA ILE A 280 -11.30 2.34 24.53
C ILE A 280 -9.79 2.14 24.41
N ASP A 281 -9.24 1.16 25.14
CA ASP A 281 -7.80 0.87 25.04
C ASP A 281 -7.48 0.34 23.63
N ALA A 282 -6.33 0.68 23.07
CA ALA A 282 -5.97 0.27 21.70
C ALA A 282 -4.59 -0.40 21.68
N LEU A 283 -4.56 -1.64 21.15
CA LEU A 283 -3.35 -2.42 20.97
C LEU A 283 -3.10 -2.66 19.47
N ILE A 284 -1.99 -2.12 18.97
CA ILE A 284 -1.51 -2.40 17.61
C ILE A 284 -0.73 -3.72 17.65
N ILE A 285 -1.24 -4.73 16.96
CA ILE A 285 -0.65 -6.08 16.88
C ILE A 285 0.52 -6.10 15.90
N GLY A 286 0.42 -5.34 14.81
CA GLY A 286 1.42 -5.21 13.77
C GLY A 286 0.82 -4.59 12.51
N ASP A 287 1.66 -3.91 11.74
CA ASP A 287 1.30 -3.16 10.53
C ASP A 287 1.71 -3.87 9.23
N SER A 288 2.43 -4.98 9.33
CA SER A 288 2.92 -5.78 8.20
C SER A 288 2.59 -7.28 8.36
N LEU A 289 1.36 -7.61 8.77
CA LEU A 289 0.94 -9.01 8.84
C LEU A 289 0.72 -9.58 7.44
N GLU A 290 1.34 -10.71 7.17
CA GLU A 290 1.29 -11.43 5.90
C GLU A 290 0.82 -12.89 6.10
N GLY A 291 0.58 -13.58 4.99
CA GLY A 291 0.17 -14.99 4.97
C GLY A 291 -1.27 -15.20 4.51
N GLU A 292 -1.75 -16.43 4.63
CA GLU A 292 -3.10 -16.80 4.21
C GLU A 292 -4.15 -16.15 5.12
N SER A 293 -5.08 -15.40 4.52
CA SER A 293 -6.08 -14.56 5.21
C SER A 293 -6.90 -15.35 6.24
N SER A 294 -7.36 -16.55 5.86
CA SER A 294 -8.16 -17.40 6.73
C SER A 294 -7.37 -18.00 7.90
N GLU A 295 -6.07 -18.27 7.74
CA GLU A 295 -5.20 -18.75 8.82
C GLU A 295 -4.88 -17.63 9.82
N LEU A 296 -4.60 -16.43 9.31
CA LEU A 296 -4.39 -15.26 10.17
C LEU A 296 -5.64 -14.98 11.01
N ALA A 297 -6.83 -15.05 10.41
CA ALA A 297 -8.10 -14.89 11.12
C ALA A 297 -8.28 -15.91 12.26
N ARG A 298 -8.00 -17.20 12.00
CA ARG A 298 -8.05 -18.25 13.04
C ARG A 298 -7.05 -18.01 14.17
N SER A 299 -5.86 -17.50 13.84
CA SER A 299 -4.85 -17.12 14.84
C SER A 299 -5.33 -15.94 15.69
N MET A 300 -5.83 -14.87 15.06
CA MET A 300 -6.38 -13.70 15.75
C MET A 300 -7.58 -14.06 16.63
N ALA A 301 -8.46 -14.97 16.18
CA ALA A 301 -9.58 -15.47 16.99
C ALA A 301 -9.11 -16.10 18.32
N LYS A 302 -8.00 -16.86 18.31
CA LYS A 302 -7.42 -17.45 19.54
C LYS A 302 -6.93 -16.36 20.49
N THR A 303 -6.25 -15.34 19.98
CA THR A 303 -5.81 -14.18 20.77
C THR A 303 -6.98 -13.42 21.37
N VAL A 304 -8.02 -13.17 20.56
CA VAL A 304 -9.25 -12.50 21.00
C VAL A 304 -9.95 -13.30 22.10
N LYS A 305 -10.16 -14.60 21.91
CA LYS A 305 -10.73 -15.50 22.93
C LYS A 305 -9.92 -15.49 24.22
N HIS A 306 -8.59 -15.51 24.12
CA HIS A 306 -7.71 -15.43 25.28
C HIS A 306 -7.91 -14.11 26.04
N ILE A 307 -7.87 -12.97 25.35
CA ILE A 307 -8.04 -11.65 25.96
C ILE A 307 -9.44 -11.52 26.58
N ALA A 308 -10.49 -11.89 25.85
CA ALA A 308 -11.87 -11.86 26.34
C ALA A 308 -12.07 -12.73 27.60
N SER A 309 -11.42 -13.90 27.68
CA SER A 309 -11.50 -14.75 28.89
C SER A 309 -10.85 -14.11 30.14
N ARG A 310 -9.88 -13.21 29.93
CA ARG A 310 -9.09 -12.55 30.99
C ARG A 310 -9.58 -11.13 31.33
N GLN A 311 -10.35 -10.50 30.43
CA GLN A 311 -11.04 -9.21 30.61
C GLN A 311 -11.87 -9.13 31.91
N ASN A 312 -12.33 -10.28 32.43
CA ASN A 312 -12.97 -10.44 33.74
C ASN A 312 -12.16 -9.86 34.93
N ILE A 313 -10.88 -9.56 34.74
CA ILE A 313 -9.98 -9.03 35.79
C ILE A 313 -9.91 -7.48 35.79
N ASN A 314 -10.04 -6.80 34.63
CA ASN A 314 -9.83 -5.34 34.51
C ASN A 314 -10.95 -4.55 33.79
N LYS A 315 -11.96 -5.21 33.20
CA LYS A 315 -13.19 -4.61 32.61
C LYS A 315 -12.97 -3.38 31.71
N ARG A 316 -11.92 -3.33 30.89
CA ARG A 316 -11.72 -2.20 29.95
C ARG A 316 -11.86 -2.70 28.51
N PRO A 317 -12.80 -2.14 27.74
CA PRO A 317 -12.94 -2.49 26.34
C PRO A 317 -11.63 -2.16 25.64
N CYS A 318 -11.22 -3.02 24.72
CA CYS A 318 -10.05 -2.78 23.90
C CYS A 318 -10.30 -3.10 22.44
N VAL A 319 -9.62 -2.36 21.56
CA VAL A 319 -9.55 -2.65 20.14
C VAL A 319 -8.17 -3.20 19.80
N LEU A 320 -8.15 -4.35 19.15
CA LEU A 320 -6.95 -4.88 18.51
C LEU A 320 -6.90 -4.35 17.09
N LEU A 321 -5.80 -3.67 16.76
CA LEU A 321 -5.58 -3.08 15.44
C LEU A 321 -4.46 -3.84 14.74
N SER A 322 -4.65 -4.16 13.46
CA SER A 322 -3.57 -4.69 12.64
C SER A 322 -3.70 -4.26 11.19
N GLY A 323 -2.56 -4.27 10.50
CA GLY A 323 -2.47 -4.02 9.06
C GLY A 323 -1.58 -5.03 8.37
N GLY A 324 -1.20 -4.74 7.15
CA GLY A 324 -0.39 -5.60 6.28
C GLY A 324 -1.18 -6.07 5.06
N GLU A 325 -0.69 -7.08 4.38
CA GLU A 325 -1.27 -7.55 3.13
C GLU A 325 -1.31 -9.08 3.10
N THR A 326 -2.49 -9.64 3.35
CA THR A 326 -2.68 -11.09 3.29
C THR A 326 -2.98 -11.56 1.87
N THR A 327 -2.78 -12.86 1.64
CA THR A 327 -3.14 -13.52 0.39
C THR A 327 -4.34 -14.44 0.59
N VAL A 328 -4.97 -14.78 -0.53
CA VAL A 328 -6.03 -15.78 -0.61
C VAL A 328 -5.61 -16.83 -1.61
N THR A 329 -5.53 -18.09 -1.19
CA THR A 329 -5.42 -19.21 -2.11
C THR A 329 -6.79 -19.51 -2.70
N VAL A 330 -7.06 -18.96 -3.89
CA VAL A 330 -8.34 -19.13 -4.58
C VAL A 330 -8.55 -20.60 -4.99
N LYS A 331 -9.62 -21.22 -4.48
CA LYS A 331 -10.03 -22.60 -4.73
C LYS A 331 -11.41 -22.70 -5.39
N GLY A 332 -12.29 -21.73 -5.10
CA GLY A 332 -13.63 -21.64 -5.64
C GLY A 332 -13.75 -20.65 -6.80
N ASN A 333 -15.00 -20.40 -7.20
CA ASN A 333 -15.36 -19.41 -8.22
C ASN A 333 -16.21 -18.26 -7.64
N GLY A 334 -16.16 -18.07 -6.32
CA GLY A 334 -16.88 -17.03 -5.61
C GLY A 334 -16.37 -15.63 -5.86
N ARG A 335 -17.11 -14.65 -5.32
CA ARG A 335 -16.72 -13.24 -5.28
C ARG A 335 -16.14 -12.94 -3.90
N GLY A 336 -14.87 -12.55 -3.84
CA GLY A 336 -14.21 -12.32 -2.57
C GLY A 336 -12.98 -11.43 -2.66
N GLY A 337 -12.36 -11.29 -1.50
CA GLY A 337 -11.16 -10.52 -1.24
C GLY A 337 -10.55 -10.95 0.08
N ARG A 338 -9.34 -10.49 0.35
CA ARG A 338 -8.56 -10.92 1.53
C ARG A 338 -9.20 -10.46 2.84
N ASN A 339 -9.82 -9.28 2.86
CA ASN A 339 -10.44 -8.72 4.05
C ASN A 339 -11.76 -9.40 4.38
N VAL A 340 -12.61 -9.66 3.37
CA VAL A 340 -13.85 -10.44 3.58
C VAL A 340 -13.55 -11.91 3.90
N GLU A 341 -12.52 -12.51 3.31
CA GLU A 341 -12.09 -13.86 3.67
C GLU A 341 -11.58 -13.93 5.11
N PHE A 342 -10.77 -12.96 5.52
CA PHE A 342 -10.32 -12.82 6.91
C PHE A 342 -11.53 -12.70 7.87
N LEU A 343 -12.50 -11.83 7.59
CA LEU A 343 -13.66 -11.61 8.46
C LEU A 343 -14.58 -12.83 8.53
N LEU A 344 -14.81 -13.51 7.41
CA LEU A 344 -15.67 -14.71 7.40
C LEU A 344 -15.02 -15.84 8.19
N ALA A 345 -13.72 -16.08 8.00
CA ALA A 345 -12.96 -17.04 8.79
C ALA A 345 -12.91 -16.67 10.28
N LEU A 346 -12.79 -15.37 10.60
CA LEU A 346 -12.82 -14.86 11.96
C LEU A 346 -14.18 -15.09 12.62
N ALA A 347 -15.28 -14.80 11.93
CA ALA A 347 -16.64 -15.01 12.43
C ALA A 347 -16.90 -16.48 12.75
N ILE A 348 -16.53 -17.39 11.83
CA ILE A 348 -16.63 -18.84 12.05
C ILE A 348 -15.79 -19.27 13.26
N ALA A 349 -14.55 -18.79 13.36
CA ALA A 349 -13.65 -19.15 14.45
C ALA A 349 -14.12 -18.59 15.81
N LEU A 350 -14.80 -17.44 15.84
CA LEU A 350 -15.36 -16.83 17.05
C LEU A 350 -16.67 -17.48 17.50
N ASP A 351 -17.42 -18.11 16.59
CA ASP A 351 -18.65 -18.87 16.88
C ASP A 351 -19.68 -18.06 17.69
N GLY A 352 -19.95 -16.82 17.23
CA GLY A 352 -20.95 -15.95 17.85
C GLY A 352 -20.59 -15.44 19.26
N MET A 353 -19.31 -15.43 19.63
CA MET A 353 -18.84 -14.93 20.93
C MET A 353 -19.35 -13.51 21.21
N SER A 354 -20.02 -13.33 22.35
CA SER A 354 -20.60 -12.05 22.77
C SER A 354 -19.54 -10.97 22.99
N GLY A 355 -19.86 -9.72 22.66
CA GLY A 355 -19.00 -8.56 22.91
C GLY A 355 -17.84 -8.41 21.92
N ILE A 356 -17.78 -9.26 20.89
CA ILE A 356 -16.74 -9.21 19.84
C ILE A 356 -17.35 -8.68 18.55
N HIS A 357 -16.77 -7.59 18.05
CA HIS A 357 -17.13 -6.99 16.77
C HIS A 357 -15.85 -6.75 15.98
N ALA A 358 -15.90 -6.83 14.65
CA ALA A 358 -14.72 -6.51 13.85
C ALA A 358 -15.06 -5.85 12.52
N VAL A 359 -14.10 -5.08 12.02
CA VAL A 359 -14.05 -4.55 10.67
C VAL A 359 -12.70 -4.92 10.06
N ALA A 360 -12.71 -5.22 8.77
CA ALA A 360 -11.52 -5.34 7.95
C ALA A 360 -11.82 -4.71 6.59
N GLY A 361 -10.85 -4.01 6.03
CA GLY A 361 -10.95 -3.49 4.68
C GLY A 361 -9.63 -3.01 4.10
N ASP A 362 -9.56 -3.00 2.77
CA ASP A 362 -8.45 -2.45 2.02
C ASP A 362 -8.55 -0.92 2.02
N THR A 363 -7.46 -0.26 2.41
CA THR A 363 -7.41 1.21 2.45
C THR A 363 -7.49 1.84 1.06
N ASP A 364 -7.27 1.08 -0.02
CA ASP A 364 -7.49 1.56 -1.40
C ASP A 364 -8.97 1.53 -1.84
N GLY A 365 -9.83 0.91 -1.04
CA GLY A 365 -11.27 0.80 -1.25
C GLY A 365 -11.70 -0.40 -2.09
N ILE A 366 -10.76 -1.30 -2.44
CA ILE A 366 -10.98 -2.44 -3.34
C ILE A 366 -10.41 -3.73 -2.71
N ASP A 367 -11.26 -4.50 -2.04
CA ASP A 367 -10.91 -5.82 -1.52
C ASP A 367 -11.12 -6.89 -2.61
N GLY A 368 -10.05 -7.24 -3.33
CA GLY A 368 -10.10 -8.16 -4.45
C GLY A 368 -10.30 -7.45 -5.79
N ILE A 369 -11.45 -7.66 -6.45
CA ILE A 369 -11.73 -7.10 -7.79
C ILE A 369 -12.91 -6.11 -7.81
N GLU A 370 -13.59 -5.92 -6.68
CA GLU A 370 -14.83 -5.14 -6.61
C GLU A 370 -14.61 -3.86 -5.83
N GLU A 371 -15.40 -2.82 -6.10
CA GLU A 371 -15.39 -1.54 -5.36
C GLU A 371 -16.02 -1.66 -3.96
N ILE A 372 -15.68 -2.74 -3.26
CA ILE A 372 -16.04 -3.08 -1.90
C ILE A 372 -14.75 -3.03 -1.11
N ALA A 373 -14.67 -2.13 -0.12
CA ALA A 373 -13.47 -1.99 0.69
C ALA A 373 -13.30 -3.17 1.66
N GLY A 374 -14.39 -3.78 2.10
CA GLY A 374 -14.37 -4.89 3.04
C GLY A 374 -15.72 -5.10 3.70
N ALA A 375 -15.74 -5.50 4.97
CA ALA A 375 -16.98 -5.80 5.67
C ALA A 375 -16.90 -5.61 7.18
N TYR A 376 -17.99 -5.91 7.86
CA TYR A 376 -18.15 -5.88 9.30
C TYR A 376 -18.74 -7.20 9.83
N ILE A 377 -18.33 -7.61 11.03
CA ILE A 377 -18.95 -8.73 11.75
C ILE A 377 -19.39 -8.31 13.15
N SER A 378 -20.49 -8.91 13.59
CA SER A 378 -21.09 -8.78 14.92
C SER A 378 -21.35 -10.16 15.53
N PRO A 379 -21.62 -10.26 16.84
CA PRO A 379 -21.88 -11.56 17.48
C PRO A 379 -23.04 -12.35 16.87
N ASP A 380 -24.00 -11.68 16.24
CA ASP A 380 -25.16 -12.29 15.59
C ASP A 380 -24.97 -12.58 14.09
N THR A 381 -23.79 -12.31 13.49
CA THR A 381 -23.53 -12.56 12.05
C THR A 381 -23.87 -13.99 11.62
N LEU A 382 -23.42 -15.00 12.36
CA LEU A 382 -23.71 -16.42 12.03
C LEU A 382 -25.19 -16.78 12.24
N LEU A 383 -25.86 -16.17 13.21
CA LEU A 383 -27.29 -16.34 13.42
C LEU A 383 -28.08 -15.76 12.23
N ARG A 384 -27.73 -14.55 11.79
CA ARG A 384 -28.36 -13.89 10.63
C ARG A 384 -28.13 -14.67 9.34
N SER A 385 -26.95 -15.26 9.14
CA SER A 385 -26.70 -16.13 7.97
C SER A 385 -27.54 -17.41 8.02
N SER A 386 -27.63 -18.05 9.20
CA SER A 386 -28.46 -19.25 9.39
C SER A 386 -29.95 -18.99 9.13
N LEU A 387 -30.49 -17.86 9.60
CA LEU A 387 -31.87 -17.44 9.33
C LEU A 387 -32.15 -17.24 7.82
N ARG A 388 -31.11 -16.88 7.05
CA ARG A 388 -31.15 -16.78 5.58
C ARG A 388 -30.78 -18.09 4.86
N LYS A 389 -30.60 -19.20 5.59
CA LYS A 389 -30.17 -20.52 5.07
C LYS A 389 -28.82 -20.48 4.34
N MET A 390 -27.94 -19.60 4.78
CA MET A 390 -26.58 -19.47 4.26
C MET A 390 -25.60 -20.21 5.18
N ASP A 391 -24.85 -21.16 4.63
CA ASP A 391 -23.78 -21.84 5.36
C ASP A 391 -22.45 -21.08 5.21
N PRO A 392 -21.94 -20.40 6.26
CA PRO A 392 -20.72 -19.61 6.18
C PRO A 392 -19.49 -20.43 5.77
N ILE A 393 -19.45 -21.73 6.09
CA ILE A 393 -18.32 -22.60 5.70
C ILE A 393 -18.30 -22.78 4.18
N THR A 394 -19.44 -23.07 3.56
CA THR A 394 -19.58 -23.17 2.10
C THR A 394 -19.12 -21.88 1.39
N TYR A 395 -19.51 -20.70 1.89
CA TYR A 395 -19.05 -19.42 1.32
C TYR A 395 -17.54 -19.23 1.45
N LEU A 396 -16.95 -19.59 2.59
CA LEU A 396 -15.50 -19.51 2.80
C LEU A 396 -14.73 -20.46 1.87
N GLU A 397 -15.17 -21.72 1.76
CA GLU A 397 -14.54 -22.72 0.89
C GLU A 397 -14.62 -22.36 -0.60
N ASN A 398 -15.67 -21.63 -1.00
CA ASN A 398 -15.85 -21.14 -2.36
C ASN A 398 -15.18 -19.76 -2.62
N ASN A 399 -14.48 -19.18 -1.64
CA ASN A 399 -13.93 -17.82 -1.69
C ASN A 399 -15.00 -16.74 -2.04
N ASP A 400 -16.22 -16.89 -1.51
CA ASP A 400 -17.38 -16.05 -1.84
C ASP A 400 -17.77 -15.09 -0.70
N GLY A 401 -16.77 -14.43 -0.11
CA GLY A 401 -16.96 -13.53 1.04
C GLY A 401 -17.84 -12.30 0.74
N HIS A 402 -17.75 -11.73 -0.46
CA HIS A 402 -18.53 -10.54 -0.83
C HIS A 402 -20.02 -10.85 -0.85
N SER A 403 -20.43 -11.92 -1.55
CA SER A 403 -21.83 -12.34 -1.61
C SER A 403 -22.40 -12.66 -0.22
N PHE A 404 -21.57 -13.22 0.68
CA PHE A 404 -21.96 -13.48 2.06
C PHE A 404 -22.31 -12.18 2.80
N PHE A 405 -21.40 -11.19 2.81
CA PHE A 405 -21.62 -9.93 3.55
C PHE A 405 -22.65 -9.00 2.90
N GLU A 406 -22.75 -9.00 1.57
CA GLU A 406 -23.80 -8.28 0.84
C GLU A 406 -25.18 -8.78 1.25
N SER A 407 -25.38 -10.10 1.29
CA SER A 407 -26.65 -10.71 1.70
C SER A 407 -27.03 -10.39 3.16
N LEU A 408 -26.06 -9.95 3.96
CA LEU A 408 -26.22 -9.59 5.36
C LEU A 408 -26.31 -8.08 5.62
N ASP A 409 -26.16 -7.24 4.60
CA ASP A 409 -26.07 -5.78 4.70
C ASP A 409 -24.87 -5.30 5.56
N ASP A 410 -23.77 -6.05 5.51
CA ASP A 410 -22.56 -5.83 6.32
C ASP A 410 -21.32 -5.42 5.52
N THR A 411 -21.48 -5.20 4.21
CA THR A 411 -20.44 -4.68 3.33
C THR A 411 -20.07 -3.24 3.66
N ILE A 412 -18.78 -2.91 3.54
CA ILE A 412 -18.26 -1.55 3.64
C ILE A 412 -17.84 -1.09 2.25
N ILE A 413 -18.51 -0.05 1.76
CA ILE A 413 -18.27 0.53 0.44
C ILE A 413 -17.79 1.97 0.64
N THR A 414 -16.54 2.24 0.26
CA THR A 414 -15.96 3.59 0.29
C THR A 414 -15.92 4.24 -1.09
N GLY A 415 -16.02 3.44 -2.15
CA GLY A 415 -15.47 3.79 -3.46
C GLY A 415 -13.93 3.82 -3.44
N PRO A 416 -13.28 4.12 -4.57
CA PRO A 416 -11.82 4.23 -4.62
C PRO A 416 -11.35 5.39 -3.75
N THR A 417 -10.56 5.08 -2.72
CA THR A 417 -10.02 6.11 -1.81
C THR A 417 -8.87 6.89 -2.45
N LEU A 418 -8.27 6.29 -3.50
CA LEU A 418 -7.10 6.79 -4.23
C LEU A 418 -5.88 7.03 -3.31
N THR A 419 -5.79 6.27 -2.23
CA THR A 419 -4.60 6.06 -1.40
C THR A 419 -4.38 4.56 -1.20
N ASN A 420 -3.25 4.14 -0.64
CA ASN A 420 -3.04 2.74 -0.27
C ASN A 420 -1.95 2.64 0.79
N VAL A 421 -2.31 2.11 1.96
CA VAL A 421 -1.43 1.72 3.06
C VAL A 421 -1.78 0.30 3.54
N ASN A 422 -2.13 -0.56 2.58
CA ASN A 422 -2.55 -1.96 2.71
C ASN A 422 -3.87 -2.15 3.48
N ASP A 423 -4.07 -3.32 4.08
CA ASP A 423 -5.29 -3.65 4.83
C ASP A 423 -5.32 -2.95 6.19
N PHE A 424 -6.53 -2.63 6.64
CA PHE A 424 -6.81 -2.23 8.01
C PHE A 424 -7.78 -3.22 8.65
N ARG A 425 -7.44 -3.72 9.84
CA ARG A 425 -8.27 -4.62 10.64
C ARG A 425 -8.42 -4.08 12.05
N ALA A 426 -9.66 -4.03 12.54
CA ALA A 426 -9.96 -3.67 13.93
C ALA A 426 -10.92 -4.69 14.54
N ILE A 427 -10.54 -5.27 15.68
CA ILE A 427 -11.38 -6.19 16.46
C ILE A 427 -11.64 -5.57 17.83
N LEU A 428 -12.88 -5.17 18.08
CA LEU A 428 -13.33 -4.67 19.39
C LEU A 428 -13.67 -5.84 20.31
N ILE A 429 -13.15 -5.79 21.53
CA ILE A 429 -13.44 -6.66 22.66
C ILE A 429 -14.06 -5.79 23.74
N SER A 430 -15.37 -5.93 23.97
CA SER A 430 -16.16 -5.05 24.86
C SER A 430 -16.16 -5.49 26.32
#